data_AF-A0A925EY73-F1
#
_entry.id   AF-A0A925EY73-F1
#
_cell.length_a   1.000
_cell.length_b   1.000
_cell.length_c   1.000
_cell.angle_alpha   90.00
_cell.angle_beta   90.00
_cell.angle_gamma   90.00
#
_symmetry.space_group_name_H-M   'P 1'
#
loop_
_entity.id
_entity.type
_entity.pdbx_description
1 polymer ?
#
loop_
_entity_poly.entity_id
_entity_poly.type
_entity_poly.pdbx_seq_one_letter_code
_entity_poly.pdbx_strand_id
1 'polypeptide(L)' 'MSILYILANTLLSVRRGVGKIQELHRIPCTQCRYFTGDIHLKCPVNPKAALTKQAIDCMDFMGEAF' A
#
# COMPACT_ATOMS: atom_id res chain seq x y z
N MET A 1 2.18 31.51 20.01
CA MET A 1 1.33 30.34 20.34
C MET A 1 0.83 29.59 19.10
N SER A 2 0.62 30.24 17.96
CA SER A 2 0.16 29.62 16.70
C SER A 2 1.24 28.78 15.99
N ILE A 3 2.51 29.20 16.02
CA ILE A 3 3.62 28.50 15.35
C ILE A 3 3.81 27.09 15.93
N LEU A 4 3.78 26.95 17.27
CA LEU A 4 3.88 25.64 17.93
C LEU A 4 2.71 24.71 17.57
N TYR A 5 1.51 25.26 17.45
CA TYR A 5 0.32 24.49 17.05
C TYR A 5 0.42 23.99 15.60
N ILE A 6 0.90 24.84 14.69
CA ILE A 6 1.14 24.48 13.28
C ILE A 6 2.24 23.42 13.18
N LEU A 7 3.35 23.58 13.91
CA LEU A 7 4.44 22.60 13.96
C LEU A 7 3.97 21.24 14.49
N ALA A 8 3.19 21.22 15.57
CA ALA A 8 2.63 19.98 16.11
C ALA A 8 1.72 19.28 15.09
N ASN A 9 0.80 20.01 14.45
CA ASN A 9 -0.13 19.43 13.48
C ASN A 9 0.55 18.95 12.20
N THR A 10 1.56 19.66 11.71
CA THR A 10 2.35 19.24 10.54
C THR A 10 3.14 17.97 10.85
N LEU A 11 3.82 17.90 12.00
CA LEU A 11 4.52 16.68 12.45
C LEU A 11 3.58 15.47 12.59
N LEU A 12 2.40 15.66 13.18
CA LEU A 12 1.38 14.61 13.28
C LEU A 12 0.89 14.14 11.91
N SER A 13 0.76 15.04 10.95
CA SER A 13 0.32 14.72 9.59
C SER A 13 1.39 13.95 8.81
N VAL A 14 2.67 14.33 8.95
CA VAL A 14 3.81 13.59 8.39
C VAL A 14 3.87 12.18 8.97
N ARG A 15 3.76 12.03 10.29
CA ARG A 15 3.74 10.71 10.95
C ARG A 15 2.64 9.80 10.42
N ARG A 16 1.43 10.34 10.21
CA ARG A 16 0.32 9.58 9.59
C ARG A 16 0.61 9.17 8.15
N GLY A 17 1.22 10.07 7.36
CA GLY A 17 1.66 9.77 6.00
C GLY A 17 2.68 8.64 5.94
N VAL A 18 3.70 8.67 6.81
CA VAL A 18 4.72 7.61 6.89
C VAL A 18 4.11 6.26 7.24
N GLY A 19 3.19 6.20 8.22
CA GLY A 19 2.50 4.96 8.57
C GLY A 19 1.67 4.39 7.41
N LYS A 20 1.00 5.26 6.64
CA LYS A 20 0.25 4.88 5.43
C LYS A 20 1.16 4.30 4.35
N ILE A 21 2.32 4.91 4.11
CA ILE A 21 3.31 4.43 3.14
C ILE A 21 3.87 3.08 3.57
N GLN A 22 4.20 2.93 4.85
CA GLN A 22 4.70 1.67 5.39
C GLN A 22 3.67 0.53 5.25
N GLU A 23 2.38 0.84 5.41
CA GLU A 23 1.30 -0.11 5.15
C GLU A 23 1.17 -0.47 3.67
N LEU A 24 1.25 0.51 2.77
CA LEU A 24 1.20 0.27 1.32
C LEU A 24 2.41 -0.55 0.83
N HIS A 25 3.59 -0.35 1.42
CA HIS A 25 4.79 -1.13 1.14
C HIS A 25 4.64 -2.62 1.49
N ARG A 26 3.70 -3.00 2.36
CA ARG A 26 3.39 -4.40 2.67
C ARG A 26 2.56 -5.08 1.59
N ILE A 27 1.99 -4.32 0.64
CA ILE A 27 1.16 -4.88 -0.43
C ILE A 27 2.08 -5.27 -1.59
N PRO A 28 2.23 -6.57 -1.90
CA PRO A 28 3.21 -7.05 -2.87
C PRO A 28 2.72 -6.94 -4.34
N CYS A 29 1.55 -6.35 -4.60
CA CYS A 29 0.92 -6.36 -5.93
C CYS A 29 1.82 -5.81 -7.03
N THR A 30 2.59 -4.74 -6.78
CA THR A 30 3.46 -4.13 -7.81
C THR A 30 4.61 -5.05 -8.23
N GLN A 31 4.91 -6.07 -7.45
CA GLN A 31 5.92 -7.09 -7.73
C GLN A 31 5.31 -8.43 -8.20
N CYS A 32 3.97 -8.52 -8.28
CA CYS A 32 3.28 -9.75 -8.67
C CYS A 32 3.28 -9.93 -10.20
N ARG A 33 3.49 -11.17 -10.68
CA ARG A 33 3.46 -11.51 -12.12
C ARG A 33 2.14 -11.16 -12.80
N TYR A 34 1.03 -11.21 -12.08
CA TYR A 34 -0.31 -10.94 -12.62
C TYR A 34 -0.67 -9.44 -12.58
N PHE A 35 0.19 -8.58 -12.04
CA PHE A 35 -0.10 -7.16 -11.99
C PHE A 35 0.11 -6.51 -13.36
N THR A 36 -0.95 -5.88 -13.86
CA THR A 36 -0.97 -5.26 -15.20
C THR A 36 -0.68 -3.77 -15.16
N GLY A 37 -0.85 -3.12 -13.99
CA GLY A 37 -0.79 -1.67 -13.87
C GLY A 37 -1.99 -0.92 -14.46
N ASP A 38 -2.99 -1.62 -15.02
CA ASP A 38 -4.16 -1.01 -15.64
C ASP A 38 -5.14 -0.45 -14.58
N ILE A 39 -5.73 0.72 -14.85
CA ILE A 39 -6.64 1.40 -13.90
C ILE A 39 -7.97 0.65 -13.71
N HIS A 40 -8.42 -0.07 -14.73
CA HIS A 40 -9.66 -0.84 -14.76
C HIS A 40 -9.43 -2.27 -14.30
N LEU A 41 -8.31 -2.88 -14.69
CA LEU A 41 -8.02 -4.28 -14.39
C LEU A 41 -6.60 -4.49 -13.86
N LYS A 42 -6.38 -4.07 -12.62
CA LYS A 42 -5.07 -4.14 -11.92
C LYS A 42 -4.49 -5.55 -11.81
N CYS A 43 -5.34 -6.56 -11.61
CA CYS A 43 -4.99 -7.97 -11.52
C CYS A 43 -6.13 -8.82 -12.09
N PRO A 44 -5.87 -9.73 -13.05
CA PRO A 44 -6.90 -10.59 -13.61
C PRO A 44 -7.32 -11.73 -12.66
N VAL A 45 -6.44 -12.15 -11.74
CA VAL A 45 -6.72 -13.24 -10.78
C VAL A 45 -7.60 -12.74 -9.63
N ASN A 46 -7.23 -11.59 -9.05
CA ASN A 46 -7.91 -11.00 -7.90
C ASN A 46 -8.20 -9.51 -8.12
N PRO A 47 -9.12 -9.16 -9.05
CA PRO A 47 -9.36 -7.77 -9.44
C PRO A 47 -9.87 -6.88 -8.29
N LYS A 48 -10.64 -7.46 -7.35
CA LYS A 48 -11.20 -6.72 -6.21
C LYS A 48 -10.21 -6.50 -5.06
N ALA A 49 -9.25 -7.42 -4.88
CA ALA A 49 -8.31 -7.37 -3.77
C ALA A 49 -7.00 -6.62 -4.13
N ALA A 50 -6.69 -6.47 -5.41
CA ALA A 50 -5.46 -5.82 -5.88
C ALA A 50 -5.28 -4.38 -5.34
N LEU A 51 -4.05 -4.05 -4.92
CA LEU A 51 -3.69 -2.76 -4.32
C LEU A 51 -4.47 -2.41 -3.04
N THR A 52 -4.98 -3.41 -2.32
CA THR A 52 -5.64 -3.25 -1.02
C THR A 52 -4.93 -4.05 0.07
N LYS A 53 -5.30 -3.82 1.34
CA LYS A 53 -4.76 -4.58 2.47
C LYS A 53 -5.05 -6.09 2.39
N GLN A 54 -6.09 -6.49 1.65
CA GLN A 54 -6.42 -7.91 1.45
C GLN A 54 -5.36 -8.64 0.63
N ALA A 55 -4.52 -7.91 -0.12
CA ALA A 55 -3.47 -8.50 -0.93
C ALA A 55 -2.13 -8.66 -0.20
N ILE A 56 -2.01 -8.25 1.07
CA ILE A 56 -0.77 -8.40 1.86
C ILE A 56 -0.29 -9.86 1.90
N ASP A 57 -1.22 -10.80 2.09
CA ASP A 57 -0.97 -12.25 2.11
C ASP A 57 -1.48 -12.95 0.85
N CYS A 58 -1.41 -12.27 -0.30
CA CYS A 58 -1.90 -12.82 -1.57
C CYS A 58 -1.10 -14.06 -1.96
N MET A 59 -1.74 -15.24 -1.96
CA MET A 59 -1.08 -16.52 -2.30
C MET A 59 -0.58 -16.59 -3.75
N ASP A 60 -1.15 -15.79 -4.65
CA ASP A 60 -0.71 -15.72 -6.05
C ASP A 60 0.59 -14.92 -6.22
N PHE A 61 0.99 -14.17 -5.18
CA PHE A 61 2.32 -13.60 -5.12
C PHE A 61 3.32 -14.74 -4.91
N MET A 62 3.93 -15.22 -6.00
CA MET A 62 5.13 -16.05 -5.98
C MET A 62 6.33 -15.21 -5.48
N GLY A 63 6.26 -14.76 -4.23
CA GLY A 63 7.46 -14.49 -3.44
C GLY A 63 7.82 -15.81 -2.78
N GLU A 64 8.91 -16.41 -3.23
CA GLU A 64 9.43 -17.73 -2.86
C GLU A 64 8.98 -18.22 -1.46
N ALA A 65 8.00 -19.12 -1.44
CA ALA A 65 7.80 -20.04 -0.34
C ALA A 65 8.72 -21.25 -0.60
N PHE A 66 9.91 -21.21 -0.02
CA PHE A 66 10.73 -22.39 0.26
C PHE A 66 10.77 -22.60 1.77
#